data_AF-A0A349BAE3-F1
#
_entry.id   AF-A0A349BAE3-F1
#
_cell.length_a   1.000
_cell.length_b   1.000
_cell.length_c   1.000
_cell.angle_alpha   90.00
_cell.angle_beta   90.00
_cell.angle_gamma   90.00
#
_symmetry.space_group_name_H-M   'P 1'
#
loop_
_entity.id
_entity.type
_entity.pdbx_description
1 polymer ?
#
loop_
_entity_poly.entity_id
_entity_poly.type
_entity_poly.pdbx_seq_one_letter_code
_entity_poly.pdbx_strand_id
1 'polypeptide(L)'
;MELDAAFITVVVDNETDTLSSPDPGTPRLPEIAGLLGREDIAHHRAGRDGIEAFGHLCVACHGFSALVTAQSGDAASTVLFDVGPYGDVWLANAERLSIDLATIGTVFLSHWHWDHSGGFPVVIEAISAARAAAGLAPPVVDVHPDRPDQRGTAMPDGRVVFLPDEPTFAELEAAGGDVVRHGERHPVGELLVGSGAIERQTGYETGLPGHLTFTGDDAVEDPLIMDERCLSFRVRGRGTTVLSACSHAGVVNASLEAIATHDDAPVDLVLGGYHLAGASVEGRIEATVRDLDERIGAAFVAP
;
A
#
# COMPACT_ATOMS: atom_id res chain seq x y z
N MET A 1 9.80 -18.61 2.16
CA MET A 1 10.94 -18.05 2.92
C MET A 1 10.36 -17.35 4.15
N GLU A 2 11.06 -17.31 5.28
CA GLU A 2 10.62 -16.56 6.46
C GLU A 2 11.62 -15.46 6.80
N LEU A 3 11.12 -14.25 6.97
CA LEU A 3 11.89 -13.07 7.37
C LEU A 3 12.26 -13.16 8.86
N ASP A 4 13.40 -12.59 9.21
CA ASP A 4 13.81 -12.37 10.60
C ASP A 4 13.01 -11.22 11.23
N ALA A 5 12.76 -10.17 10.44
CA ALA A 5 11.98 -9.01 10.82
C ALA A 5 11.38 -8.31 9.58
N ALA A 6 10.30 -7.57 9.80
CA ALA A 6 9.73 -6.65 8.83
C ALA A 6 9.24 -5.39 9.55
N PHE A 7 9.50 -4.23 8.96
CA PHE A 7 9.01 -2.93 9.43
C PHE A 7 8.10 -2.34 8.36
N ILE A 8 6.92 -1.87 8.77
CA ILE A 8 5.94 -1.27 7.86
C ILE A 8 5.70 0.18 8.33
N THR A 9 6.03 1.14 7.47
CA THR A 9 5.81 2.56 7.71
C THR A 9 4.70 3.06 6.79
N VAL A 10 3.57 3.48 7.35
CA VAL A 10 2.50 4.11 6.57
C VAL A 10 2.91 5.54 6.24
N VAL A 11 2.94 5.88 4.95
CA VAL A 11 3.41 7.17 4.44
C VAL A 11 2.24 8.06 4.02
N VAL A 12 1.21 7.46 3.43
CA VAL A 12 -0.04 8.11 3.04
C VAL A 12 -1.19 7.25 3.51
N ASP A 13 -2.16 7.91 4.14
CA ASP A 13 -3.40 7.30 4.61
C ASP A 13 -4.52 8.35 4.57
N ASN A 14 -5.76 7.88 4.54
CA ASN A 14 -6.98 8.69 4.50
C ASN A 14 -7.11 9.58 5.76
N GLU A 15 -6.54 9.14 6.88
CA GLU A 15 -6.54 9.86 8.14
C GLU A 15 -5.18 9.77 8.86
N THR A 16 -4.91 10.72 9.75
CA THR A 16 -3.76 10.66 10.66
C THR A 16 -4.26 10.61 12.10
N ASP A 17 -3.77 9.62 12.85
CA ASP A 17 -3.95 9.52 14.29
C ASP A 17 -2.59 9.56 15.00
N THR A 18 -2.25 10.77 15.43
CA THR A 18 -0.96 11.08 16.05
C THR A 18 -0.92 10.71 17.54
N LEU A 19 -2.07 10.62 18.23
CA LEU A 19 -2.11 10.68 19.70
C LEU A 19 -2.73 9.44 20.36
N SER A 20 -3.49 8.63 19.64
CA SER A 20 -4.08 7.43 20.26
C SER A 20 -3.01 6.44 20.69
N SER A 21 -3.28 5.80 21.83
CA SER A 21 -2.45 4.70 22.31
C SER A 21 -2.80 3.43 21.54
N PRO A 22 -1.80 2.61 21.17
CA PRO A 22 -2.06 1.29 20.62
C PRO A 22 -2.49 0.35 21.76
N ASP A 23 -3.26 -0.68 21.41
CA ASP A 23 -3.61 -1.72 22.37
C ASP A 23 -2.35 -2.42 22.91
N PRO A 24 -2.33 -2.83 24.19
CA PRO A 24 -1.19 -3.53 24.77
C PRO A 24 -0.82 -4.79 23.98
N GLY A 25 0.46 -4.88 23.58
CA GLY A 25 0.97 -6.02 22.81
C GLY A 25 0.87 -5.87 21.29
N THR A 26 0.18 -4.83 20.79
CA THR A 26 0.16 -4.51 19.37
C THR A 26 1.54 -3.99 18.94
N PRO A 27 2.18 -4.56 17.91
CA PRO A 27 3.51 -4.18 17.43
C PRO A 27 3.46 -2.87 16.61
N ARG A 28 2.82 -1.82 17.13
CA ARG A 28 2.63 -0.52 16.49
C ARG A 28 3.40 0.55 17.27
N LEU A 29 4.15 1.38 16.54
CA LEU A 29 4.71 2.61 17.06
C LEU A 29 3.86 3.79 16.58
N PRO A 30 3.15 4.52 17.46
CA PRO A 30 2.40 5.71 17.06
C PRO A 30 3.32 6.78 16.48
N GLU A 31 2.79 7.59 15.57
CA GLU A 31 3.55 8.66 14.89
C GLU A 31 4.29 9.55 15.89
N ILE A 32 3.60 10.08 16.91
CA ILE A 32 4.23 10.96 17.90
C ILE A 32 5.35 10.25 18.67
N ALA A 33 5.18 8.96 18.99
CA ALA A 33 6.19 8.20 19.69
C ALA A 33 7.42 7.96 18.81
N GLY A 34 7.23 7.72 17.52
CA GLY A 34 8.31 7.62 16.54
C GLY A 34 9.08 8.93 16.40
N LEU A 35 8.38 10.06 16.28
CA LEU A 35 9.00 11.38 16.17
C LEU A 35 9.77 11.79 17.44
N LEU A 36 9.24 11.49 18.62
CA LEU A 36 9.92 11.81 19.88
C LEU A 36 11.26 11.06 20.07
N GLY A 37 11.48 9.96 19.35
CA GLY A 37 12.73 9.19 19.39
C GLY A 37 13.83 9.70 18.47
N ARG A 38 13.59 10.78 17.71
CA ARG A 38 14.48 11.21 16.62
C ARG A 38 15.43 12.35 17.00
N GLU A 39 16.71 12.17 16.67
CA GLU A 39 17.76 13.17 16.93
C GLU A 39 17.87 14.26 15.85
N ASP A 40 17.50 13.94 14.61
CA ASP A 40 17.59 14.87 13.48
C ASP A 40 16.54 16.01 13.52
N ILE A 41 15.56 15.90 14.42
CA ILE A 41 14.60 16.97 14.75
C ILE A 41 14.78 17.52 16.18
N ALA A 42 15.99 17.33 16.73
CA ALA A 42 16.37 17.93 17.99
C ALA A 42 16.39 19.46 17.88
N HIS A 43 15.88 20.12 18.91
CA HIS A 43 15.74 21.56 19.00
C HIS A 43 16.34 22.05 20.31
N HIS A 44 17.14 23.11 20.26
CA HIS A 44 17.72 23.73 21.45
C HIS A 44 17.23 25.17 21.62
N ARG A 45 16.58 25.48 22.75
CA ARG A 45 16.07 26.82 23.02
C ARG A 45 16.22 27.20 24.49
N ALA A 46 16.82 28.37 24.72
CA ALA A 46 17.03 28.93 26.06
C ALA A 46 17.73 27.97 27.05
N GLY A 47 18.77 27.27 26.58
CA GLY A 47 19.53 26.33 27.41
C GLY A 47 18.84 24.99 27.66
N ARG A 48 17.79 24.65 26.89
CA ARG A 48 17.06 23.38 26.98
C ARG A 48 17.12 22.64 25.67
N ASP A 49 17.49 21.36 25.75
CA ASP A 49 17.34 20.41 24.66
C ASP A 49 15.89 19.88 24.63
N GLY A 50 15.36 19.67 23.44
CA GLY A 50 14.03 19.14 23.20
C GLY A 50 13.90 18.61 21.78
N ILE A 51 12.70 18.17 21.43
CA ILE A 51 12.35 17.64 20.11
C ILE A 51 11.17 18.45 19.56
N GLU A 52 11.23 18.88 18.30
CA GLU A 52 10.16 19.64 17.64
C GLU A 52 9.17 18.73 16.89
N ALA A 53 8.67 17.66 17.54
CA ALA A 53 7.86 16.62 16.89
C ALA A 53 6.63 17.16 16.13
N PHE A 54 5.95 18.18 16.68
CA PHE A 54 4.75 18.74 16.05
C PHE A 54 5.02 19.49 14.73
N GLY A 55 6.27 19.88 14.46
CA GLY A 55 6.68 20.45 13.16
C GLY A 55 6.82 19.39 12.06
N HIS A 56 6.75 18.10 12.42
CA HIS A 56 7.01 16.97 11.54
C HIS A 56 5.83 15.98 11.47
N LEU A 57 4.61 16.40 11.82
CA LEU A 57 3.42 15.54 11.65
C LEU A 57 3.05 15.41 10.17
N CYS A 58 2.78 14.18 9.74
CA CYS A 58 2.31 13.85 8.41
C CYS A 58 0.93 14.46 8.13
N VAL A 59 0.63 14.62 6.84
CA VAL A 59 -0.67 15.08 6.36
C VAL A 59 -1.40 13.91 5.70
N ALA A 60 -2.65 13.72 6.08
CA ALA A 60 -3.56 12.75 5.47
C ALA A 60 -4.05 13.23 4.09
N CYS A 61 -4.27 12.29 3.18
CA CYS A 61 -5.04 12.53 1.96
C CYS A 61 -5.72 11.22 1.53
N HIS A 62 -6.77 11.31 0.71
CA HIS A 62 -7.43 10.12 0.22
C HIS A 62 -6.46 9.29 -0.64
N GLY A 63 -6.17 8.06 -0.23
CA GLY A 63 -5.21 7.18 -0.88
C GLY A 63 -4.43 6.36 0.15
N PHE A 64 -3.49 5.55 -0.32
CA PHE A 64 -2.71 4.68 0.55
C PHE A 64 -1.27 4.55 0.06
N SER A 65 -0.34 4.47 1.00
CA SER A 65 1.05 4.09 0.75
C SER A 65 1.71 3.54 2.00
N ALA A 66 2.42 2.42 1.86
CA ALA A 66 3.19 1.81 2.93
C ALA A 66 4.59 1.39 2.45
N LEU A 67 5.61 1.68 3.25
CA LEU A 67 6.98 1.25 3.02
C LEU A 67 7.28 0.01 3.86
N VAL A 68 7.62 -1.10 3.21
CA VAL A 68 7.99 -2.35 3.88
C VAL A 68 9.49 -2.58 3.78
N THR A 69 10.18 -2.62 4.92
CA THR A 69 11.58 -3.04 5.02
C THR A 69 11.66 -4.43 5.62
N ALA A 70 11.98 -5.42 4.78
CA ALA A 70 12.12 -6.83 5.12
C ALA A 70 13.59 -7.19 5.37
N GLN A 71 13.84 -8.06 6.35
CA GLN A 71 15.19 -8.53 6.71
C GLN A 71 15.23 -10.06 6.83
N SER A 72 16.25 -10.69 6.26
CA SER A 72 16.49 -12.14 6.36
C SER A 72 17.99 -12.44 6.26
N GLY A 73 18.62 -12.81 7.37
CA GLY A 73 20.07 -12.95 7.47
C GLY A 73 20.75 -11.60 7.20
N ASP A 74 21.73 -11.61 6.30
CA ASP A 74 22.43 -10.39 5.86
C ASP A 74 21.69 -9.65 4.73
N ALA A 75 20.57 -10.20 4.23
CA ALA A 75 19.77 -9.58 3.18
C ALA A 75 18.72 -8.63 3.77
N ALA A 76 18.57 -7.46 3.15
CA ALA A 76 17.51 -6.52 3.42
C ALA A 76 16.92 -6.01 2.11
N SER A 77 15.60 -5.81 2.10
CA SER A 77 14.87 -5.30 0.94
C SER A 77 13.81 -4.31 1.38
N THR A 78 13.70 -3.20 0.67
CA THR A 78 12.70 -2.16 0.93
C THR A 78 11.79 -2.02 -0.29
N VAL A 79 10.50 -2.31 -0.07
CA VAL A 79 9.44 -2.27 -1.08
C VAL A 79 8.43 -1.18 -0.69
N LEU A 80 8.20 -0.22 -1.58
CA LEU A 80 7.17 0.79 -1.46
C LEU A 80 5.87 0.27 -2.09
N PHE A 81 4.84 0.07 -1.29
CA PHE A 81 3.52 -0.39 -1.70
C PHE A 81 2.59 0.82 -1.88
N ASP A 82 2.21 1.10 -3.13
CA ASP A 82 1.47 2.30 -3.57
C ASP A 82 2.14 3.63 -3.16
N VAL A 83 1.63 4.76 -3.65
CA VAL A 83 2.17 6.09 -3.32
C VAL A 83 1.12 7.17 -3.05
N GLY A 84 -0.17 6.82 -3.10
CA GLY A 84 -1.24 7.80 -3.03
C GLY A 84 -1.42 8.61 -4.32
N PRO A 85 -2.35 9.58 -4.33
CA PRO A 85 -2.65 10.41 -5.50
C PRO A 85 -1.64 11.52 -5.77
N TYR A 86 -0.99 12.03 -4.72
CA TYR A 86 -0.29 13.31 -4.76
C TYR A 86 1.17 13.09 -4.39
N GLY A 87 2.07 13.11 -5.38
CA GLY A 87 3.49 12.88 -5.17
C GLY A 87 4.16 13.91 -4.26
N ASP A 88 3.68 15.15 -4.25
CA ASP A 88 4.16 16.20 -3.34
C ASP A 88 3.76 15.93 -1.87
N VAL A 89 2.56 15.40 -1.63
CA VAL A 89 2.15 14.94 -0.29
C VAL A 89 3.02 13.77 0.15
N TRP A 90 3.24 12.79 -0.73
CA TRP A 90 4.08 11.64 -0.43
C TRP A 90 5.51 12.08 -0.07
N LEU A 91 6.13 12.94 -0.88
CA LEU A 91 7.49 13.44 -0.64
C LEU A 91 7.59 14.26 0.67
N ALA A 92 6.60 15.09 0.95
CA ALA A 92 6.56 15.84 2.21
C ALA A 92 6.42 14.93 3.43
N ASN A 93 5.62 13.85 3.34
CA ASN A 93 5.52 12.87 4.41
C ASN A 93 6.80 12.03 4.54
N ALA A 94 7.43 11.65 3.42
CA ALA A 94 8.72 10.96 3.43
C ALA A 94 9.82 11.79 4.11
N GLU A 95 9.87 13.10 3.87
CA GLU A 95 10.78 14.03 4.56
C GLU A 95 10.47 14.08 6.07
N ARG A 96 9.19 14.23 6.44
CA ARG A 96 8.76 14.26 7.85
C ARG A 96 9.09 12.98 8.60
N LEU A 97 8.98 11.84 7.93
CA LEU A 97 9.32 10.51 8.45
C LEU A 97 10.82 10.18 8.35
N SER A 98 11.64 11.05 7.74
CA SER A 98 13.06 10.80 7.42
C SER A 98 13.30 9.48 6.70
N ILE A 99 12.47 9.20 5.70
CA ILE A 99 12.65 8.04 4.83
C ILE A 99 13.87 8.29 3.92
N ASP A 100 14.83 7.38 3.96
CA ASP A 100 15.92 7.36 2.99
C ASP A 100 15.45 6.75 1.67
N LEU A 101 15.16 7.61 0.71
CA LEU A 101 14.66 7.23 -0.62
C LEU A 101 15.64 6.31 -1.37
N ALA A 102 16.95 6.39 -1.11
CA ALA A 102 17.92 5.56 -1.79
C ALA A 102 17.77 4.07 -1.42
N THR A 103 17.19 3.78 -0.25
CA THR A 103 16.96 2.39 0.20
C THR A 103 15.84 1.69 -0.56
N ILE A 104 14.92 2.44 -1.18
CA ILE A 104 13.72 1.89 -1.83
C ILE A 104 14.14 1.21 -3.14
N GLY A 105 14.17 -0.12 -3.16
CA GLY A 105 14.60 -0.91 -4.31
C GLY A 105 13.47 -1.23 -5.29
N THR A 106 12.23 -1.29 -4.79
CA THR A 106 11.06 -1.65 -5.57
C THR A 106 9.87 -0.78 -5.18
N VAL A 107 9.13 -0.30 -6.17
CA VAL A 107 7.81 0.32 -6.03
C VAL A 107 6.80 -0.67 -6.61
N PHE A 108 5.83 -1.09 -5.80
CA PHE A 108 4.82 -2.07 -6.15
C PHE A 108 3.44 -1.41 -6.14
N LEU A 109 2.70 -1.51 -7.25
CA LEU A 109 1.33 -1.01 -7.35
C LEU A 109 0.33 -2.12 -7.05
N SER A 110 -0.58 -1.90 -6.11
CA SER A 110 -1.65 -2.84 -5.77
C SER A 110 -2.65 -3.00 -6.92
N HIS A 111 -3.14 -1.89 -7.48
CA HIS A 111 -4.07 -1.84 -8.60
C HIS A 111 -4.05 -0.45 -9.25
N TRP A 112 -4.59 -0.35 -10.46
CA TRP A 112 -4.75 0.92 -11.16
C TRP A 112 -5.94 1.68 -10.63
N HIS A 113 -5.71 2.49 -9.62
CA HIS A 113 -6.58 3.60 -9.25
C HIS A 113 -5.72 4.81 -8.92
N TRP A 114 -6.12 5.97 -9.39
CA TRP A 114 -5.34 7.20 -9.26
C TRP A 114 -5.00 7.55 -7.80
N ASP A 115 -5.84 7.23 -6.81
CA ASP A 115 -5.55 7.40 -5.38
C ASP A 115 -4.49 6.44 -4.83
N HIS A 116 -3.95 5.54 -5.66
CA HIS A 116 -2.83 4.64 -5.37
C HIS A 116 -1.64 4.88 -6.30
N SER A 117 -1.91 5.16 -7.59
CA SER A 117 -0.92 5.28 -8.66
C SER A 117 -0.54 6.73 -8.99
N GLY A 118 -1.37 7.72 -8.65
CA GLY A 118 -1.30 9.07 -9.21
C GLY A 118 0.02 9.80 -8.91
N GLY A 119 0.62 9.54 -7.75
CA GLY A 119 1.91 10.10 -7.37
C GLY A 119 3.12 9.40 -8.00
N PHE A 120 2.95 8.29 -8.73
CA PHE A 120 4.06 7.43 -9.17
C PHE A 120 5.13 8.21 -9.96
N PRO A 121 4.81 9.00 -10.99
CA PRO A 121 5.84 9.70 -11.76
C PRO A 121 6.76 10.57 -10.90
N VAL A 122 6.19 11.33 -9.96
CA VAL A 122 6.94 12.23 -9.07
C VAL A 122 7.76 11.45 -8.04
N VAL A 123 7.18 10.41 -7.44
CA VAL A 123 7.84 9.62 -6.40
C VAL A 123 8.97 8.77 -6.99
N ILE A 124 8.76 8.16 -8.17
CA ILE A 124 9.80 7.39 -8.88
C ILE A 124 10.96 8.30 -9.28
N GLU A 125 10.69 9.50 -9.78
CA GLU A 125 11.74 10.46 -10.14
C GLU A 125 12.63 10.78 -8.93
N ALA A 126 12.03 11.06 -7.78
CA ALA A 126 12.75 11.36 -6.54
C ALA A 126 13.58 10.15 -6.05
N ILE A 127 12.99 8.95 -6.07
CA ILE A 127 13.70 7.71 -5.68
C ILE A 127 14.85 7.43 -6.64
N SER A 128 14.62 7.53 -7.96
CA SER A 128 15.63 7.29 -8.98
C SER A 128 16.81 8.25 -8.85
N ALA A 129 16.54 9.54 -8.60
CA ALA A 129 17.57 10.54 -8.34
C ALA A 129 18.38 10.22 -7.07
N ALA A 130 17.72 9.84 -5.96
CA ALA A 130 18.39 9.48 -4.71
C ALA A 130 19.28 8.23 -4.86
N ARG A 131 18.78 7.21 -5.57
CA ARG A 131 19.51 5.97 -5.86
C ARG A 131 20.71 6.23 -6.76
N ALA A 132 20.54 7.03 -7.82
CA ALA A 132 21.64 7.43 -8.70
C ALA A 132 22.74 8.19 -7.94
N ALA A 133 22.37 9.11 -7.04
CA ALA A 133 23.30 9.83 -6.19
C ALA A 133 24.09 8.90 -5.25
N ALA A 134 23.48 7.80 -4.81
CA ALA A 134 24.13 6.74 -4.03
C ALA A 134 24.89 5.70 -4.87
N GLY A 135 24.88 5.81 -6.21
CA GLY A 135 25.51 4.83 -7.11
C GLY A 135 24.77 3.50 -7.20
N LEU A 136 23.46 3.48 -6.88
CA LEU A 136 22.59 2.31 -6.94
C LEU A 136 21.84 2.26 -8.28
N ALA A 137 21.42 1.06 -8.68
CA ALA A 137 20.58 0.87 -9.87
C ALA A 137 19.21 1.56 -9.72
N PRO A 138 18.50 1.91 -10.81
CA PRO A 138 17.13 2.40 -10.78
C PRO A 138 16.18 1.55 -9.91
N PRO A 139 15.10 2.12 -9.34
CA PRO A 139 14.10 1.33 -8.65
C PRO A 139 13.33 0.47 -9.67
N VAL A 140 13.03 -0.77 -9.30
CA VAL A 140 12.08 -1.59 -10.04
C VAL A 140 10.67 -1.05 -9.79
N VAL A 141 9.88 -0.84 -10.85
CA VAL A 141 8.49 -0.39 -10.75
C VAL A 141 7.58 -1.52 -11.22
N ASP A 142 6.99 -2.22 -10.26
CA ASP A 142 6.18 -3.42 -10.48
C ASP A 142 4.69 -3.08 -10.53
N VAL A 143 4.10 -3.24 -11.71
CA VAL A 143 2.71 -2.87 -11.99
C VAL A 143 1.97 -4.02 -12.69
N HIS A 144 0.64 -4.00 -12.64
CA HIS A 144 -0.17 -4.93 -13.41
C HIS A 144 -0.15 -4.55 -14.91
N PRO A 145 -0.07 -5.52 -15.86
CA PRO A 145 -0.06 -5.22 -17.30
C PRO A 145 -1.36 -4.59 -17.82
N ASP A 146 -2.50 -4.93 -17.23
CA ASP A 146 -3.83 -4.43 -17.64
C ASP A 146 -4.08 -3.02 -17.10
N ARG A 147 -3.35 -2.04 -17.65
CA ARG A 147 -3.47 -0.63 -17.30
C ARG A 147 -4.68 0.01 -18.01
N PRO A 148 -5.64 0.63 -17.28
CA PRO A 148 -6.63 1.53 -17.85
C PRO A 148 -6.03 2.92 -18.12
N ASP A 149 -6.59 3.69 -19.05
CA ASP A 149 -6.20 5.10 -19.21
C ASP A 149 -6.80 5.97 -18.10
N GLN A 150 -8.03 5.66 -17.71
CA GLN A 150 -8.77 6.36 -16.68
C GLN A 150 -9.86 5.42 -16.12
N ARG A 151 -10.27 5.67 -14.88
CA ARG A 151 -11.40 4.97 -14.25
C ARG A 151 -12.47 5.93 -13.79
N GLY A 152 -13.66 5.41 -13.53
CA GLY A 152 -14.77 6.22 -13.05
C GLY A 152 -15.92 5.39 -12.51
N THR A 153 -16.94 6.08 -12.02
CA THR A 153 -18.16 5.47 -11.49
C THR A 153 -19.38 6.06 -12.18
N ALA A 154 -20.23 5.19 -12.74
CA ALA A 154 -21.52 5.56 -13.29
C ALA A 154 -22.50 5.91 -12.16
N MET A 155 -23.18 7.05 -12.32
CA MET A 155 -24.19 7.54 -11.38
C MET A 155 -25.61 7.17 -11.86
N PRO A 156 -26.60 7.06 -10.95
CA PRO A 156 -27.97 6.72 -11.32
C PRO A 156 -28.65 7.69 -12.30
N ASP A 157 -28.16 8.93 -12.40
CA ASP A 157 -28.67 9.96 -13.31
C ASP A 157 -27.96 9.96 -14.69
N GLY A 158 -27.11 8.97 -14.96
CA GLY A 158 -26.39 8.80 -16.22
C GLY A 158 -25.10 9.60 -16.33
N ARG A 159 -24.71 10.38 -15.31
CA ARG A 159 -23.38 11.00 -15.25
C ARG A 159 -22.32 9.97 -14.90
N VAL A 160 -21.07 10.29 -15.22
CA VAL A 160 -19.89 9.55 -14.75
C VAL A 160 -19.07 10.49 -13.85
N VAL A 161 -18.65 9.97 -12.70
CA VAL A 161 -17.61 10.59 -11.87
C VAL A 161 -16.29 9.97 -12.28
N PHE A 162 -15.43 10.75 -12.92
CA PHE A 162 -14.11 10.32 -13.35
C PHE A 162 -13.11 10.44 -12.20
N LEU A 163 -12.27 9.42 -12.04
CA LEU A 163 -10.96 9.56 -11.43
C LEU A 163 -10.02 10.25 -12.45
N PRO A 164 -8.94 10.90 -12.03
CA PRO A 164 -7.93 11.41 -12.96
C PRO A 164 -7.27 10.29 -13.78
N ASP A 165 -6.52 10.68 -14.81
CA ASP A 165 -5.83 9.73 -15.69
C ASP A 165 -4.75 8.95 -14.92
N GLU A 166 -4.60 7.68 -15.27
CA GLU A 166 -3.56 6.81 -14.71
C GLU A 166 -2.23 7.05 -15.42
N PRO A 167 -1.08 7.05 -14.70
CA PRO A 167 0.21 7.22 -15.33
C PRO A 167 0.50 6.08 -16.33
N THR A 168 1.06 6.43 -17.47
CA THR A 168 1.48 5.50 -18.53
C THR A 168 2.78 4.80 -18.17
N PHE A 169 3.01 3.59 -18.71
CA PHE A 169 4.30 2.92 -18.58
C PHE A 169 5.47 3.81 -19.05
N ALA A 170 5.26 4.59 -20.11
CA ALA A 170 6.28 5.51 -20.62
C ALA A 170 6.60 6.66 -19.65
N GLU A 171 5.63 7.17 -18.91
CA GLU A 171 5.86 8.17 -17.85
C GLU A 171 6.63 7.58 -16.67
N LEU A 172 6.33 6.33 -16.29
CA LEU A 172 7.07 5.62 -15.24
C LEU A 172 8.53 5.35 -15.64
N GLU A 173 8.77 4.94 -16.89
CA GLU A 173 10.12 4.78 -17.47
C GLU A 173 10.86 6.12 -17.57
N ALA A 174 10.16 7.18 -18.01
CA ALA A 174 10.73 8.53 -18.13
C ALA A 174 11.10 9.14 -16.77
N ALA A 175 10.36 8.80 -15.70
CA ALA A 175 10.72 9.11 -14.31
C ALA A 175 11.95 8.35 -13.82
N GLY A 176 12.51 7.43 -14.62
CA GLY A 176 13.72 6.69 -14.30
C GLY A 176 13.47 5.41 -13.52
N GLY A 177 12.26 4.84 -13.60
CA GLY A 177 11.96 3.50 -13.09
C GLY A 177 12.29 2.40 -14.10
N ASP A 178 12.68 1.22 -13.59
CA ASP A 178 12.77 -0.01 -14.39
C ASP A 178 11.43 -0.75 -14.32
N VAL A 179 10.58 -0.54 -15.33
CA VAL A 179 9.17 -0.98 -15.29
C VAL A 179 9.05 -2.46 -15.64
N VAL A 180 8.53 -3.24 -14.70
CA VAL A 180 8.17 -4.65 -14.87
C VAL A 180 6.66 -4.83 -14.74
N ARG A 181 6.12 -5.83 -15.43
CA ARG A 181 4.68 -6.05 -15.56
C ARG A 181 4.33 -7.47 -15.17
N HIS A 182 3.57 -7.63 -14.08
CA HIS A 182 3.18 -8.94 -13.56
C HIS A 182 1.69 -9.00 -13.21
N GLY A 183 0.95 -9.91 -13.85
CA GLY A 183 -0.42 -10.25 -13.45
C GLY A 183 -0.52 -11.56 -12.67
N GLU A 184 0.60 -12.28 -12.53
CA GLU A 184 0.69 -13.57 -11.86
C GLU A 184 1.50 -13.44 -10.57
N ARG A 185 1.36 -14.44 -9.68
CA ARG A 185 2.13 -14.51 -8.44
C ARG A 185 3.63 -14.54 -8.72
N HIS A 186 4.40 -13.68 -8.06
CA HIS A 186 5.84 -13.56 -8.28
C HIS A 186 6.57 -13.00 -7.04
N PRO A 187 7.89 -13.25 -6.90
CA PRO A 187 8.70 -12.60 -5.88
C PRO A 187 8.84 -11.09 -6.14
N VAL A 188 8.69 -10.28 -5.09
CA VAL A 188 8.84 -8.82 -5.11
C VAL A 188 9.95 -8.42 -4.15
N GLY A 189 10.92 -7.65 -4.65
CA GLY A 189 12.08 -7.25 -3.85
C GLY A 189 12.83 -8.44 -3.22
N GLU A 190 12.85 -9.60 -3.89
CA GLU A 190 13.44 -10.89 -3.48
C GLU A 190 12.83 -11.58 -2.24
N LEU A 191 12.31 -10.80 -1.29
CA LEU A 191 11.93 -11.27 0.05
C LEU A 191 10.40 -11.31 0.28
N LEU A 192 9.62 -10.64 -0.57
CA LEU A 192 8.17 -10.55 -0.48
C LEU A 192 7.53 -11.25 -1.69
N VAL A 193 6.20 -11.44 -1.65
CA VAL A 193 5.45 -12.06 -2.74
C VAL A 193 4.27 -11.18 -3.13
N GLY A 194 4.24 -10.74 -4.39
CA GLY A 194 3.06 -10.13 -5.00
C GLY A 194 2.12 -11.23 -5.49
N SER A 195 0.82 -11.07 -5.23
CA SER A 195 -0.19 -12.01 -5.74
C SER A 195 -0.40 -11.87 -7.25
N GLY A 196 -1.02 -12.88 -7.85
CA GLY A 196 -1.74 -12.69 -9.10
C GLY A 196 -3.17 -12.20 -8.84
N ALA A 197 -4.09 -12.57 -9.73
CA ALA A 197 -5.52 -12.33 -9.55
C ALA A 197 -6.04 -12.97 -8.25
N ILE A 198 -6.81 -12.20 -7.48
CA ILE A 198 -7.42 -12.63 -6.22
C ILE A 198 -8.78 -13.28 -6.50
N GLU A 199 -8.92 -14.58 -6.22
CA GLU A 199 -10.17 -15.31 -6.42
C GLU A 199 -11.23 -14.91 -5.38
N ARG A 200 -12.45 -14.61 -5.85
CA ARG A 200 -13.59 -14.30 -4.98
C ARG A 200 -14.24 -15.58 -4.44
N GLN A 201 -13.99 -15.85 -3.16
CA GLN A 201 -14.44 -17.04 -2.45
C GLN A 201 -15.50 -16.75 -1.37
N THR A 202 -15.98 -15.50 -1.31
CA THR A 202 -17.03 -15.06 -0.39
C THR A 202 -18.27 -14.62 -1.17
N GLY A 203 -19.45 -14.80 -0.57
CA GLY A 203 -20.72 -14.40 -1.19
C GLY A 203 -21.04 -12.90 -1.06
N TYR A 204 -20.24 -12.16 -0.29
CA TYR A 204 -20.51 -10.75 0.04
C TYR A 204 -19.46 -9.77 -0.52
N GLU A 205 -18.24 -10.20 -0.86
CA GLU A 205 -17.22 -9.34 -1.50
C GLU A 205 -17.32 -9.43 -3.03
N THR A 206 -18.34 -8.77 -3.58
CA THR A 206 -18.75 -8.95 -4.98
C THR A 206 -18.24 -7.86 -5.93
N GLY A 207 -17.21 -7.10 -5.54
CA GLY A 207 -16.70 -5.96 -6.30
C GLY A 207 -17.48 -4.66 -6.11
N LEU A 208 -17.31 -3.74 -7.06
CA LEU A 208 -17.79 -2.36 -7.04
C LEU A 208 -18.77 -2.08 -8.21
N PRO A 209 -20.09 -2.29 -8.03
CA PRO A 209 -21.07 -2.04 -9.08
C PRO A 209 -21.04 -0.60 -9.59
N GLY A 210 -21.15 -0.44 -10.91
CA GLY A 210 -21.12 0.87 -11.56
C GLY A 210 -19.72 1.41 -11.84
N HIS A 211 -18.66 0.69 -11.43
CA HIS A 211 -17.30 1.04 -11.78
C HIS A 211 -17.02 0.83 -13.29
N LEU A 212 -16.27 1.75 -13.87
CA LEU A 212 -15.97 1.83 -15.30
C LEU A 212 -14.46 1.94 -15.51
N THR A 213 -13.98 1.27 -16.55
CA THR A 213 -12.62 1.41 -17.09
C THR A 213 -12.70 2.04 -18.48
N PHE A 214 -11.83 3.02 -18.73
CA PHE A 214 -11.69 3.73 -20.01
C PHE A 214 -10.35 3.36 -20.66
N THR A 215 -10.36 3.13 -21.98
CA THR A 215 -9.15 2.87 -22.78
C THR A 215 -9.33 3.49 -24.16
N GLY A 216 -8.57 4.54 -24.47
CA GLY A 216 -8.84 5.40 -25.61
C GLY A 216 -10.27 5.96 -25.57
N ASP A 217 -11.05 5.69 -26.61
CA ASP A 217 -12.45 6.12 -26.71
C ASP A 217 -13.45 5.06 -26.15
N ASP A 218 -12.96 3.89 -25.72
CA ASP A 218 -13.79 2.80 -25.21
C ASP A 218 -14.02 2.91 -23.70
N ALA A 219 -15.23 2.53 -23.27
CA ALA A 219 -15.61 2.43 -21.86
C ALA A 219 -16.31 1.10 -21.59
N VAL A 220 -15.86 0.38 -20.55
CA VAL A 220 -16.41 -0.92 -20.16
C VAL A 220 -16.77 -0.94 -18.68
N GLU A 221 -17.83 -1.68 -18.32
CA GLU A 221 -18.11 -2.00 -16.93
C GLU A 221 -16.99 -2.88 -16.38
N ASP A 222 -16.39 -2.42 -15.27
CA ASP A 222 -15.29 -3.10 -14.60
C ASP A 222 -15.56 -3.20 -13.10
N PRO A 223 -16.65 -3.88 -12.67
CA PRO A 223 -16.96 -3.99 -11.26
C PRO A 223 -15.99 -4.89 -10.50
N LEU A 224 -15.15 -5.66 -11.22
CA LEU A 224 -14.30 -6.68 -10.63
C LEU A 224 -12.86 -6.21 -10.42
N ILE A 225 -12.36 -5.21 -11.16
CA ILE A 225 -11.03 -4.63 -10.95
C ILE A 225 -9.99 -5.76 -10.87
N MET A 226 -9.91 -6.55 -11.95
CA MET A 226 -9.15 -7.81 -11.96
C MET A 226 -7.63 -7.62 -11.94
N ASP A 227 -7.16 -6.38 -12.09
CA ASP A 227 -5.76 -5.98 -11.94
C ASP A 227 -5.32 -5.83 -10.47
N GLU A 228 -6.25 -5.99 -9.50
CA GLU A 228 -5.91 -5.92 -8.07
C GLU A 228 -5.01 -7.07 -7.60
N ARG A 229 -3.94 -6.68 -6.90
CA ARG A 229 -2.94 -7.55 -6.29
C ARG A 229 -2.68 -7.13 -4.85
N CYS A 230 -2.35 -8.10 -4.01
CA CYS A 230 -1.86 -7.87 -2.65
C CYS A 230 -0.38 -8.24 -2.54
N LEU A 231 0.29 -7.69 -1.54
CA LEU A 231 1.67 -8.05 -1.17
C LEU A 231 1.64 -8.87 0.12
N SER A 232 2.41 -9.95 0.19
CA SER A 232 2.43 -10.81 1.37
C SER A 232 3.82 -11.37 1.68
N PHE A 233 4.08 -11.64 2.97
CA PHE A 233 5.33 -12.23 3.44
C PHE A 233 5.16 -12.87 4.82
N ARG A 234 6.09 -13.75 5.20
CA ARG A 234 6.08 -14.42 6.50
C ARG A 234 7.19 -13.89 7.41
N VAL A 235 6.87 -13.64 8.67
CA VAL A 235 7.86 -13.29 9.71
C VAL A 235 8.01 -14.45 10.69
N ARG A 236 9.25 -14.86 10.94
CA ARG A 236 9.56 -15.99 11.83
C ARG A 236 9.01 -15.76 13.23
N GLY A 237 8.31 -16.76 13.74
CA GLY A 237 7.70 -16.70 15.08
C GLY A 237 6.43 -15.85 15.16
N ARG A 238 5.96 -15.31 14.04
CA ARG A 238 4.66 -14.62 13.93
C ARG A 238 3.73 -15.38 12.99
N GLY A 239 3.76 -15.05 11.70
CA GLY A 239 2.88 -15.61 10.70
C GLY A 239 2.98 -14.83 9.40
N THR A 240 1.93 -14.93 8.58
CA THR A 240 1.78 -14.22 7.31
C THR A 240 1.26 -12.82 7.55
N THR A 241 1.92 -11.83 6.98
CA THR A 241 1.39 -10.47 6.82
C THR A 241 0.82 -10.32 5.41
N VAL A 242 -0.33 -9.67 5.32
CA VAL A 242 -1.05 -9.32 4.09
C VAL A 242 -1.19 -7.81 4.02
N LEU A 243 -0.71 -7.21 2.92
CA LEU A 243 -0.96 -5.82 2.56
C LEU A 243 -1.88 -5.77 1.35
N SER A 244 -3.05 -5.17 1.51
CA SER A 244 -4.06 -4.98 0.47
C SER A 244 -4.57 -3.54 0.52
N ALA A 245 -4.52 -2.80 -0.58
CA ALA A 245 -4.68 -1.35 -0.54
C ALA A 245 -6.14 -0.90 -0.45
N CYS A 246 -7.01 -1.41 -1.33
CA CYS A 246 -8.46 -1.17 -1.30
C CYS A 246 -9.25 -2.46 -1.08
N SER A 247 -8.76 -3.60 -1.59
CA SER A 247 -9.45 -4.89 -1.46
C SER A 247 -10.79 -4.94 -2.20
N HIS A 248 -10.83 -4.52 -3.47
CA HIS A 248 -11.97 -4.65 -4.39
C HIS A 248 -12.41 -6.10 -4.63
N ALA A 249 -11.47 -7.05 -4.60
CA ALA A 249 -11.74 -8.48 -4.56
C ALA A 249 -12.23 -8.95 -3.19
N GLY A 250 -12.08 -8.13 -2.15
CA GLY A 250 -12.43 -8.44 -0.78
C GLY A 250 -11.20 -8.74 0.08
N VAL A 251 -11.15 -8.17 1.28
CA VAL A 251 -10.02 -8.35 2.20
C VAL A 251 -9.92 -9.80 2.70
N VAL A 252 -11.05 -10.50 2.83
CA VAL A 252 -11.05 -11.92 3.19
C VAL A 252 -10.50 -12.75 2.02
N ASN A 253 -10.89 -12.44 0.79
CA ASN A 253 -10.36 -13.11 -0.40
C ASN A 253 -8.86 -12.85 -0.60
N ALA A 254 -8.38 -11.62 -0.39
CA ALA A 254 -6.96 -11.30 -0.40
C ALA A 254 -6.18 -12.09 0.67
N SER A 255 -6.76 -12.24 1.86
CA SER A 255 -6.18 -13.04 2.93
C SER A 255 -6.10 -14.53 2.58
N LEU A 256 -7.13 -15.08 1.93
CA LEU A 256 -7.13 -16.46 1.45
C LEU A 256 -6.07 -16.70 0.36
N GLU A 257 -5.88 -15.74 -0.55
CA GLU A 257 -4.81 -15.81 -1.57
C GLU A 257 -3.43 -15.80 -0.92
N ALA A 258 -3.22 -14.98 0.12
CA ALA A 258 -1.98 -14.99 0.89
C ALA A 258 -1.77 -16.31 1.65
N ILE A 259 -2.80 -16.88 2.26
CA ILE A 259 -2.75 -18.21 2.91
C ILE A 259 -2.32 -19.28 1.90
N ALA A 260 -2.94 -19.30 0.72
CA ALA A 260 -2.59 -20.22 -0.37
C ALA A 260 -1.18 -19.97 -0.93
N THR A 261 -0.67 -18.74 -0.82
CA THR A 261 0.70 -18.38 -1.19
C THR A 261 1.75 -18.91 -0.23
N HIS A 262 1.38 -19.05 1.05
CA HIS A 262 2.32 -19.26 2.15
C HIS A 262 2.16 -20.63 2.83
N ASP A 263 1.69 -21.62 2.08
CA ASP A 263 1.49 -23.01 2.53
C ASP A 263 0.58 -23.12 3.77
N ASP A 264 -0.56 -22.44 3.73
CA ASP A 264 -1.56 -22.42 4.80
C ASP A 264 -1.04 -21.90 6.16
N ALA A 265 0.00 -21.05 6.14
CA ALA A 265 0.53 -20.44 7.35
C ALA A 265 -0.49 -19.49 8.02
N PRO A 266 -0.55 -19.46 9.36
CA PRO A 266 -1.43 -18.54 10.09
C PRO A 266 -1.21 -17.08 9.70
N VAL A 267 -2.28 -16.30 9.60
CA VAL A 267 -2.23 -14.87 9.32
C VAL A 267 -2.00 -14.10 10.63
N ASP A 268 -0.92 -13.33 10.68
CA ASP A 268 -0.58 -12.47 11.81
C ASP A 268 -1.19 -11.07 11.63
N LEU A 269 -1.06 -10.47 10.45
CA LEU A 269 -1.49 -9.09 10.20
C LEU A 269 -2.17 -8.98 8.84
N VAL A 270 -3.33 -8.34 8.81
CA VAL A 270 -3.99 -7.86 7.58
C VAL A 270 -4.03 -6.33 7.64
N LEU A 271 -3.34 -5.66 6.71
CA LEU A 271 -3.14 -4.21 6.75
C LEU A 271 -3.50 -3.54 5.41
N GLY A 272 -4.11 -2.36 5.50
CA GLY A 272 -4.47 -1.48 4.38
C GLY A 272 -5.99 -1.33 4.26
N GLY A 273 -6.47 -0.75 3.17
CA GLY A 273 -7.90 -0.45 3.01
C GLY A 273 -8.75 -1.67 2.64
N TYR A 274 -9.94 -1.74 3.25
CA TYR A 274 -10.90 -2.85 3.06
C TYR A 274 -12.09 -2.48 2.17
N HIS A 275 -12.18 -1.22 1.73
CA HIS A 275 -13.27 -0.68 0.91
C HIS A 275 -14.68 -0.99 1.44
N LEU A 276 -14.86 -0.83 2.76
CA LEU A 276 -16.12 -1.08 3.47
C LEU A 276 -16.87 0.21 3.88
N ALA A 277 -16.37 1.38 3.49
CA ALA A 277 -17.01 2.65 3.78
C ALA A 277 -18.00 3.05 2.68
N GLY A 278 -19.23 3.43 3.07
CA GLY A 278 -20.28 3.86 2.16
C GLY A 278 -21.47 2.90 2.12
N ALA A 279 -22.67 3.48 2.00
CA ALA A 279 -23.94 2.75 2.15
C ALA A 279 -24.12 1.54 1.21
N SER A 280 -23.41 1.50 0.08
CA SER A 280 -23.45 0.36 -0.87
C SER A 280 -22.66 -0.86 -0.41
N VAL A 281 -21.69 -0.69 0.49
CA VAL A 281 -20.75 -1.74 0.92
C VAL A 281 -20.81 -2.03 2.43
N GLU A 282 -21.32 -1.11 3.24
CA GLU A 282 -21.39 -1.26 4.71
C GLU A 282 -22.15 -2.52 5.16
N GLY A 283 -23.12 -3.00 4.37
CA GLY A 283 -23.83 -4.26 4.65
C GLY A 283 -22.93 -5.51 4.65
N ARG A 284 -21.69 -5.40 4.17
CA ARG A 284 -20.69 -6.47 4.15
C ARG A 284 -19.89 -6.56 5.46
N ILE A 285 -19.85 -5.49 6.26
CA ILE A 285 -18.94 -5.35 7.41
C ILE A 285 -19.06 -6.51 8.40
N GLU A 286 -20.29 -6.88 8.81
CA GLU A 286 -20.48 -7.96 9.79
C GLU A 286 -19.93 -9.30 9.29
N ALA A 287 -20.15 -9.62 8.00
CA ALA A 287 -19.66 -10.85 7.40
C ALA A 287 -18.13 -10.80 7.23
N THR A 288 -17.57 -9.66 6.83
CA THR A 288 -16.12 -9.46 6.74
C THR A 288 -15.43 -9.62 8.09
N VAL A 289 -15.94 -8.98 9.15
CA VAL A 289 -15.38 -9.09 10.50
C VAL A 289 -15.44 -10.52 11.01
N ARG A 290 -16.59 -11.20 10.84
CA ARG A 290 -16.73 -12.61 11.23
C ARG A 290 -15.72 -13.49 10.51
N ASP A 291 -15.57 -13.36 9.19
CA ASP A 291 -14.67 -14.22 8.43
C ASP A 291 -13.19 -13.86 8.68
N LEU A 292 -12.83 -12.61 8.97
CA LEU A 292 -11.48 -12.25 9.42
C LEU A 292 -11.10 -12.94 10.75
N ASP A 293 -12.05 -13.09 11.67
CA ASP A 293 -11.86 -13.78 12.95
C ASP A 293 -11.94 -15.31 12.80
N GLU A 294 -13.04 -15.84 12.26
CA GLU A 294 -13.33 -17.28 12.27
C GLU A 294 -12.68 -18.05 11.12
N ARG A 295 -12.57 -17.45 9.94
CA ARG A 295 -12.07 -18.11 8.72
C ARG A 295 -10.60 -17.83 8.46
N ILE A 296 -10.17 -16.59 8.64
CA ILE A 296 -8.77 -16.18 8.48
C ILE A 296 -7.99 -16.39 9.78
N GLY A 297 -8.61 -16.14 10.94
CA GLY A 297 -7.93 -16.23 12.24
C GLY A 297 -6.81 -15.19 12.37
N ALA A 298 -7.00 -14.00 11.82
CA ALA A 298 -5.98 -12.94 11.82
C ALA A 298 -5.70 -12.47 13.26
N ALA A 299 -4.44 -12.45 13.68
CA ALA A 299 -4.08 -11.96 15.01
C ALA A 299 -4.30 -10.44 15.15
N PHE A 300 -4.05 -9.69 14.07
CA PHE A 300 -4.25 -8.25 13.97
C PHE A 300 -4.89 -7.86 12.64
N VAL A 301 -5.81 -6.90 12.70
CA VAL A 301 -6.37 -6.21 11.54
C VAL A 301 -6.07 -4.71 11.69
N ALA A 302 -5.58 -4.09 10.62
CA ALA A 302 -5.23 -2.68 10.53
C ALA A 302 -5.90 -2.08 9.27
N PRO A 303 -7.21 -1.79 9.34
CA PRO A 303 -7.96 -1.15 8.26
C PRO A 303 -7.51 0.29 7.98
#